data_AF-K1TKC3-F1
#
_entry.id   AF-K1TKC3-F1
#
_cell.length_a   1.000
_cell.length_b   1.000
_cell.length_c   1.000
_cell.angle_alpha   90.00
_cell.angle_beta   90.00
_cell.angle_gamma   90.00
#
_symmetry.space_group_name_H-M   'P 1'
#
loop_
_entity.id
_entity.type
_entity.pdbx_description
1 polymer ?
#
loop_
_entity_poly.entity_id
_entity_poly.type
_entity_poly.pdbx_seq_one_letter_code
_entity_poly.pdbx_strand_id
1 'polypeptide(L)'
;MALVNRNKKKKESTVHFSKEDQRKILCADSPFVVKEAYSSIRTNLLFSQKGEDCPIFVVTSPTANNGKSINSVNMAISFAQMGKKTLLIDGDMRNP
;
A
#
# COMPACT_ATOMS: atom_id res chain seq x y z
N MET A 1 26.85 42.02 11.91
CA MET A 1 25.42 41.66 12.00
C MET A 1 24.97 41.21 10.61
N ALA A 2 25.03 39.90 10.34
CA ALA A 2 24.50 39.27 9.13
C ALA A 2 24.08 37.84 9.50
N LEU A 3 22.78 37.59 9.48
CA LEU A 3 22.14 36.31 9.78
C LEU A 3 22.34 35.35 8.59
N VAL A 4 23.12 34.28 8.77
CA VAL A 4 23.16 33.16 7.83
C VAL A 4 22.18 32.10 8.31
N ASN A 5 20.98 32.11 7.73
CA ASN A 5 19.96 31.10 7.93
C ASN A 5 20.17 29.96 6.91
N ARG A 6 20.81 28.85 7.33
CA ARG A 6 20.98 27.64 6.51
C ARG A 6 19.94 26.58 6.91
N ASN A 7 18.74 26.73 6.35
CA ASN A 7 17.71 25.69 6.40
C ASN A 7 18.08 24.55 5.45
N LYS A 8 18.85 23.56 5.93
CA LYS A 8 19.08 22.30 5.20
C LYS A 8 17.82 21.44 5.30
N LYS A 9 16.94 21.55 4.29
CA LYS A 9 15.90 20.54 4.01
C LYS A 9 16.55 19.17 3.89
N LYS A 10 16.35 18.31 4.89
CA LYS A 10 16.72 16.89 4.84
C LYS A 10 15.69 16.23 3.92
N LYS A 11 16.17 15.77 2.76
CA LYS A 11 15.39 15.18 1.67
C LYS A 11 14.83 13.84 2.14
N GLU A 12 13.55 13.83 2.56
CA GLU A 12 12.80 12.60 2.80
C GLU A 12 12.72 11.79 1.50
N SER A 13 13.13 10.53 1.59
CA SER A 13 13.14 9.53 0.52
C SER A 13 11.73 9.32 0.00
N THR A 14 11.38 10.06 -1.05
CA THR A 14 10.10 9.93 -1.74
C THR A 14 10.19 8.74 -2.68
N VAL A 15 9.43 7.69 -2.37
CA VAL A 15 9.22 6.51 -3.23
C VAL A 15 8.85 7.02 -4.64
N HIS A 16 9.47 6.48 -5.69
CA HIS A 16 9.19 6.85 -7.09
C HIS A 16 7.81 6.30 -7.53
N PHE A 17 6.73 6.76 -6.89
CA PHE A 17 5.36 6.57 -7.35
C PHE A 17 5.05 7.60 -8.44
N SER A 18 4.70 7.14 -9.64
CA SER A 18 4.18 8.01 -10.69
C SER A 18 2.92 8.75 -10.20
N LYS A 19 2.67 9.96 -10.71
CA LYS A 19 1.39 10.67 -10.50
C LYS A 19 0.18 9.83 -10.94
N GLU A 20 0.36 8.93 -11.90
CA GLU A 20 -0.69 8.01 -12.36
C GLU A 20 -0.96 6.88 -11.36
N ASP A 21 0.05 6.44 -10.62
CA ASP A 21 -0.12 5.39 -9.61
C ASP A 21 -0.81 5.91 -8.37
N GLN A 22 -0.65 7.20 -8.03
CA GLN A 22 -1.42 7.86 -6.97
C GLN A 22 -2.93 7.81 -7.22
N ARG A 23 -3.38 7.89 -8.48
CA ARG A 23 -4.80 7.79 -8.84
C ARG A 23 -5.37 6.37 -8.66
N LYS A 24 -4.51 5.36 -8.56
CA LYS A 24 -4.89 3.96 -8.40
C LYS A 24 -4.92 3.54 -6.93
N ILE A 25 -4.59 4.44 -6.00
CA ILE A 25 -4.65 4.18 -4.56
C ILE A 25 -6.10 4.27 -4.07
N LEU A 26 -6.51 3.28 -3.29
CA LEU A 26 -7.84 3.17 -2.73
C LEU A 26 -8.09 4.32 -1.75
N CYS A 27 -9.15 5.07 -1.99
CA CYS A 27 -9.55 6.23 -1.19
C CYS A 27 -11.09 6.31 -1.10
N ALA A 28 -11.61 7.28 -0.34
CA ALA A 28 -13.04 7.48 -0.17
C ALA A 28 -13.78 7.67 -1.52
N ASP A 29 -13.16 8.45 -2.41
CA ASP A 29 -13.69 8.81 -3.73
C ASP A 29 -13.44 7.74 -4.81
N SER A 30 -12.80 6.62 -4.45
CA SER A 30 -12.62 5.52 -5.39
C SER A 30 -13.98 4.97 -5.87
N PRO A 31 -14.10 4.54 -7.14
CA PRO A 31 -15.33 3.95 -7.66
C PRO A 31 -15.82 2.78 -6.81
N PHE A 32 -17.14 2.65 -6.66
CA PHE A 32 -17.76 1.59 -5.83
C PHE A 32 -17.26 0.19 -6.22
N VAL A 33 -17.21 -0.11 -7.52
CA VAL A 33 -16.75 -1.41 -8.04
C VAL A 33 -15.32 -1.75 -7.58
N VAL A 34 -14.44 -0.76 -7.51
CA VAL A 34 -13.06 -0.95 -7.04
C VAL A 34 -13.04 -1.23 -5.54
N LYS A 35 -13.83 -0.48 -4.75
CA LYS A 35 -13.96 -0.72 -3.31
C LYS A 35 -14.50 -2.12 -3.01
N GLU A 36 -15.54 -2.56 -3.72
CA GLU A 36 -16.11 -3.89 -3.57
C GLU A 36 -15.16 -5.01 -3.97
N ALA A 37 -14.33 -4.81 -5.01
CA ALA A 37 -13.30 -5.78 -5.39
C ALA A 37 -12.30 -5.99 -4.25
N TYR A 38 -11.79 -4.91 -3.64
CA TYR A 38 -10.87 -5.01 -2.51
C TYR A 38 -11.54 -5.54 -1.24
N SER A 39 -12.82 -5.23 -1.00
CA SER A 39 -13.61 -5.84 0.07
C SER A 39 -13.76 -7.34 -0.13
N SER A 40 -14.03 -7.80 -1.35
CA SER A 40 -14.16 -9.22 -1.68
C SER A 40 -12.86 -9.98 -1.47
N ILE A 41 -11.73 -9.45 -1.97
CA ILE A 41 -10.41 -10.07 -1.77
C ILE A 41 -10.07 -10.16 -0.28
N ARG A 42 -10.26 -9.07 0.48
CA ARG A 42 -10.02 -9.03 1.94
C ARG A 42 -10.82 -10.11 2.67
N THR A 43 -12.10 -10.24 2.38
CA THR A 43 -12.98 -11.25 2.98
C THR A 43 -12.52 -12.67 2.66
N ASN A 44 -12.19 -12.95 1.40
CA ASN A 44 -11.68 -14.27 0.99
C ASN A 44 -10.36 -14.61 1.68
N LEU A 45 -9.45 -13.64 1.82
CA LEU A 45 -8.20 -13.83 2.54
C LEU A 45 -8.44 -14.13 4.02
N LEU A 46 -9.36 -13.43 4.69
CA LEU A 46 -9.71 -13.72 6.09
C LEU A 46 -10.28 -15.13 6.27
N PHE A 47 -11.12 -15.59 5.35
CA PHE A 47 -11.67 -16.95 5.38
C PHE A 47 -10.64 -18.03 5.06
N SER A 48 -9.60 -17.71 4.30
CA SER A 48 -8.52 -18.65 4.01
C SER A 48 -7.63 -18.93 5.23
N GLN A 49 -7.70 -18.09 6.27
CA GLN A 49 -6.90 -18.24 7.47
C GLN A 49 -7.51 -19.21 8.47
N LYS A 50 -6.66 -19.93 9.21
CA LYS A 50 -7.06 -20.87 10.25
C LYS A 50 -7.27 -20.20 11.62
N GLY A 51 -7.82 -18.99 11.62
CA GLY A 51 -8.07 -18.21 12.84
C GLY A 51 -6.82 -17.57 13.45
N GLU A 52 -5.81 -17.26 12.64
CA GLU A 52 -4.61 -16.55 13.10
C GLU A 52 -4.95 -15.13 13.59
N ASP A 53 -4.43 -14.76 14.76
CA ASP A 53 -4.65 -13.42 15.33
C ASP A 53 -3.99 -12.30 14.51
N CYS A 54 -2.86 -12.61 13.87
CA CYS A 54 -2.08 -11.69 13.05
C CYS A 54 -1.62 -12.36 11.75
N PRO A 55 -2.51 -12.49 10.75
CA PRO A 55 -2.18 -13.18 9.51
C PRO A 55 -1.15 -12.41 8.68
N ILE A 56 -0.23 -13.14 8.05
CA ILE A 56 0.81 -12.59 7.18
C ILE A 56 0.53 -12.99 5.73
N PHE A 57 0.48 -11.99 4.84
CA PHE A 57 0.24 -12.19 3.42
C PHE A 57 1.44 -11.72 2.60
N VAL A 58 1.82 -12.51 1.61
CA VAL A 58 2.83 -12.14 0.61
C VAL A 58 2.13 -11.90 -0.73
N VAL A 59 2.40 -10.74 -1.34
CA VAL A 59 1.87 -10.40 -2.66
C VAL A 59 3.02 -10.46 -3.67
N THR A 60 2.84 -11.27 -4.72
CA THR A 60 3.83 -11.45 -5.79
C THR A 60 3.13 -11.53 -7.14
N SER A 61 3.89 -11.38 -8.22
CA SER A 61 3.42 -11.49 -9.60
C SER A 61 4.42 -12.28 -10.45
N PRO A 62 3.99 -12.96 -11.52
CA PRO A 62 4.89 -13.73 -12.38
C PRO A 62 5.91 -12.84 -13.12
N THR A 63 5.57 -11.58 -13.36
CA THR A 63 6.41 -10.61 -14.08
C THR A 63 6.40 -9.23 -13.44
N ALA A 64 7.35 -8.38 -13.83
CA ALA A 64 7.40 -6.98 -13.40
C ALA A 64 6.19 -6.17 -13.94
N ASN A 65 5.94 -5.01 -13.33
CA ASN A 65 4.91 -4.07 -13.75
C ASN A 65 3.46 -4.62 -13.79
N ASN A 66 3.17 -5.71 -13.07
CA ASN A 66 1.85 -6.34 -12.98
C ASN A 66 0.96 -5.79 -11.85
N GLY A 67 1.28 -4.59 -11.34
CA GLY A 67 0.49 -3.95 -10.29
C GLY A 67 0.63 -4.55 -8.89
N LYS A 68 1.60 -5.45 -8.66
CA LYS A 68 1.83 -6.08 -7.34
C LYS A 68 1.94 -5.06 -6.20
N SER A 69 2.70 -3.98 -6.39
CA SER A 69 2.90 -2.93 -5.37
C SER A 69 1.61 -2.14 -5.12
N ILE A 70 0.89 -1.77 -6.18
CA ILE A 70 -0.40 -1.07 -6.08
C ILE A 70 -1.43 -1.92 -5.33
N ASN A 71 -1.55 -3.20 -5.71
CA ASN A 71 -2.46 -4.13 -5.06
C ASN A 71 -2.08 -4.35 -3.60
N SER A 72 -0.78 -4.42 -3.28
CA SER A 72 -0.31 -4.56 -1.89
C SER A 72 -0.70 -3.37 -1.03
N VAL A 73 -0.51 -2.14 -1.54
CA VAL A 73 -0.90 -0.92 -0.83
C VAL A 73 -2.41 -0.87 -0.63
N ASN A 74 -3.20 -1.15 -1.67
CA ASN A 74 -4.66 -1.08 -1.59
C ASN A 74 -5.25 -2.18 -0.70
N MET A 75 -4.66 -3.37 -0.68
CA MET A 75 -5.01 -4.41 0.27
C MET A 75 -4.71 -3.97 1.70
N ALA A 76 -3.56 -3.33 1.96
CA ALA A 76 -3.23 -2.80 3.28
C ALA A 76 -4.24 -1.72 3.73
N ILE A 77 -4.61 -0.79 2.83
CA ILE A 77 -5.66 0.21 3.08
C ILE A 77 -6.99 -0.47 3.39
N SER A 78 -7.35 -1.50 2.61
CA SER A 78 -8.58 -2.26 2.80
C SER A 78 -8.62 -2.90 4.20
N PHE A 79 -7.54 -3.51 4.68
CA PHE A 79 -7.49 -4.04 6.06
C PHE A 79 -7.54 -2.93 7.13
N ALA A 80 -6.85 -1.80 6.90
CA ALA A 80 -6.87 -0.67 7.82
C ALA A 80 -8.27 -0.04 7.94
N GLN A 81 -9.01 0.08 6.83
CA GLN A 81 -10.40 0.56 6.80
C GLN A 81 -11.36 -0.34 7.57
N MET A 82 -11.05 -1.64 7.69
CA MET A 82 -11.78 -2.59 8.52
C MET A 82 -11.42 -2.47 10.02
N GLY A 83 -10.55 -1.52 10.39
CA GLY A 83 -10.12 -1.28 11.76
C GLY A 83 -8.99 -2.20 12.25
N LYS A 84 -8.34 -2.96 11.37
CA LYS A 84 -7.18 -3.79 11.75
C LYS A 84 -5.92 -2.92 11.83
N LYS A 85 -5.03 -3.24 12.78
CA LYS A 85 -3.66 -2.72 12.77
C LYS A 85 -2.91 -3.39 11.63
N THR A 86 -2.55 -2.62 10.61
CA THR A 86 -1.97 -3.16 9.37
C THR A 86 -0.59 -2.58 9.13
N LEU A 87 0.37 -3.47 8.85
CA LEU A 87 1.73 -3.12 8.47
C LEU A 87 1.96 -3.57 7.02
N LEU A 88 2.37 -2.64 6.16
CA LEU A 88 2.86 -2.94 4.82
C LEU A 88 4.38 -2.91 4.85
N ILE A 89 5.01 -3.99 4.39
CA ILE A 89 6.46 -4.10 4.28
C ILE A 89 6.79 -4.19 2.79
N ASP A 90 7.65 -3.30 2.30
CA ASP A 90 8.22 -3.44 0.97
C ASP A 90 9.35 -4.47 0.99
N GLY A 91 9.12 -5.60 0.32
CA GLY A 91 10.08 -6.69 0.19
C GLY A 91 10.87 -6.68 -1.13
N ASP A 92 10.57 -5.78 -2.08
CA ASP A 92 11.26 -5.73 -3.37
C ASP A 92 12.52 -4.86 -3.31
N MET A 93 13.58 -5.39 -2.70
CA MET A 93 14.85 -4.65 -2.56
C MET A 93 15.65 -4.47 -3.85
N ARG A 94 15.20 -5.05 -4.97
CA ARG A 94 15.90 -4.96 -6.26
C ARG A 94 15.52 -3.69 -7.02
N ASN A 95 14.25 -3.29 -6.92
CA ASN A 95 13.72 -2.06 -7.49
C ASN A 95 12.78 -1.41 -6.45
N PRO A 96 13.34 -0.88 -5.35
CA PRO A 96 12.57 -0.25 -4.28
C PRO A 96 11.99 1.12 -4.69
#